data_AF-A0AA40RZP5-F1
#
_entry.id   AF-A0AA40RZP5-F1
#
_cell.length_a   1.000
_cell.length_b   1.000
_cell.length_c   1.000
_cell.angle_alpha   90.00
_cell.angle_beta   90.00
_cell.angle_gamma   90.00
#
_symmetry.space_group_name_H-M   'P 1'
#
loop_
_entity.id
_entity.type
_entity.pdbx_description
1 polymer ?
#
loop_
_entity_poly.entity_id
_entity_poly.type
_entity_poly.pdbx_seq_one_letter_code
_entity_poly.pdbx_strand_id
1 'polypeptide(L)'
;MRALPFVGLAFVLLNPVAEARPARQHVPGSEHTVLAPLEEAATACFVETVVSNPKAMRLARDGRWYEAAGVTGFLCRPEVDRMAVAHDRIYGRGTGARYFKGAYARHLDKQLAARLQPLLETKAVASAEPPAEKAALADGPAESALEGADH
;
A
#
# COMPACT_ATOMS: atom_id res chain seq x y z
N MET A 1 -2.48 13.21 88.94
CA MET A 1 -3.38 12.08 88.60
C MET A 1 -3.32 11.83 87.10
N ARG A 2 -3.37 10.55 86.73
CA ARG A 2 -3.48 9.94 85.39
C ARG A 2 -2.18 9.69 84.59
N ALA A 3 -1.90 8.40 84.53
CA ALA A 3 -0.88 7.71 83.77
C ALA A 3 -1.44 7.21 82.43
N LEU A 4 -0.53 6.56 81.67
CA LEU A 4 -0.73 5.47 80.70
C LEU A 4 -0.75 5.83 79.19
N PRO A 5 -0.30 4.90 78.32
CA PRO A 5 0.84 5.11 77.41
C PRO A 5 0.56 4.59 75.99
N PHE A 6 1.60 4.12 75.29
CA PHE A 6 1.62 2.92 74.42
C PHE A 6 1.64 3.10 72.88
N VAL A 7 2.52 2.26 72.31
CA VAL A 7 2.51 1.64 70.97
C VAL A 7 3.09 2.45 69.82
N GLY A 8 4.29 2.02 69.41
CA GLY A 8 4.90 2.37 68.15
C GLY A 8 4.27 1.66 66.95
N LEU A 9 4.55 2.20 65.77
CA LEU A 9 4.27 1.54 64.51
C LEU A 9 5.47 1.79 63.56
N ALA A 10 6.37 0.80 63.50
CA ALA A 10 7.41 0.77 62.50
C ALA A 10 6.79 0.33 61.17
N PHE A 11 6.56 1.28 60.26
CA PHE A 11 6.16 0.99 58.89
C PHE A 11 7.38 0.49 58.11
N VAL A 12 7.55 -0.83 58.05
CA VAL A 12 8.46 -1.48 57.10
C VAL A 12 7.84 -1.35 55.71
N LEU A 13 8.32 -0.37 54.94
CA LEU A 13 7.97 -0.21 53.53
C LEU A 13 8.61 -1.37 52.74
N LEU A 14 7.85 -2.45 52.56
CA LEU A 14 8.14 -3.44 51.52
C LEU A 14 7.96 -2.76 50.16
N ASN A 15 9.05 -2.23 49.60
CA ASN A 15 9.11 -1.88 48.19
C ASN A 15 9.10 -3.18 47.38
N PRO A 16 8.16 -3.38 46.44
CA PRO A 16 8.31 -4.45 45.48
C PRO A 16 9.52 -4.09 44.62
N VAL A 17 10.54 -4.95 44.64
CA VAL A 17 11.58 -4.95 43.62
C VAL A 17 10.86 -5.09 42.29
N ALA A 18 10.78 -3.99 41.55
CA ALA A 18 10.45 -4.04 40.14
C ALA A 18 11.55 -4.88 39.49
N GLU A 19 11.25 -6.14 39.16
CA GLU A 19 12.10 -6.93 38.28
C GLU A 19 12.33 -6.09 37.03
N ALA A 20 13.57 -5.62 36.88
CA ALA A 20 14.04 -5.00 35.67
C ALA A 20 13.89 -6.04 34.56
N ARG A 21 12.79 -5.93 33.80
CA ARG A 21 12.55 -6.71 32.60
C ARG A 21 13.83 -6.64 31.79
N PRO A 22 14.50 -7.77 31.47
CA PRO A 22 15.79 -7.72 30.79
C PRO A 22 15.61 -6.86 29.56
N ALA A 23 16.45 -5.83 29.43
CA ALA A 23 16.52 -5.03 28.22
C ALA A 23 16.68 -6.02 27.08
N ARG A 24 15.66 -6.16 26.23
CA ARG A 24 15.73 -7.04 25.06
C ARG A 24 17.04 -6.69 24.37
N GLN A 25 17.97 -7.64 24.32
CA GLN A 25 19.24 -7.45 23.64
C GLN A 25 18.92 -7.08 22.20
N HIS A 26 19.03 -5.79 21.91
CA HIS A 26 18.76 -5.25 20.61
C HIS A 26 19.93 -5.66 19.73
N VAL A 27 19.75 -6.69 18.90
CA VAL A 27 20.76 -7.10 17.92
C VAL A 27 20.63 -6.17 16.72
N PRO A 28 21.60 -5.27 16.47
CA PRO A 28 21.54 -4.35 15.35
C PRO A 28 21.42 -5.13 14.03
N GLY A 29 20.49 -4.74 13.17
CA GLY A 29 20.24 -5.39 11.88
C GLY A 29 19.18 -6.52 11.90
N SER A 30 18.78 -7.02 13.08
CA SER A 30 17.67 -7.99 13.18
C SER A 30 16.29 -7.39 12.89
N GLU A 31 16.16 -6.07 12.92
CA GLU A 31 14.91 -5.36 12.67
C GLU A 31 14.48 -5.53 11.21
N HIS A 32 15.44 -5.39 10.29
CA HIS A 32 15.20 -5.47 8.85
C HIS A 32 14.77 -6.88 8.45
N THR A 33 15.28 -7.93 9.10
CA THR A 33 14.89 -9.31 8.81
C THR A 33 13.47 -9.63 9.27
N VAL A 34 12.97 -8.91 10.29
CA VAL A 34 11.57 -9.03 10.77
C VAL A 34 10.62 -8.18 9.95
N LEU A 35 10.99 -6.93 9.63
CA LEU A 35 10.09 -5.97 8.98
C LEU A 35 9.98 -6.16 7.47
N ALA A 36 11.08 -6.45 6.77
CA ALA A 36 11.07 -6.59 5.31
C ALA A 36 10.01 -7.57 4.76
N PRO A 37 9.86 -8.80 5.29
CA PRO A 37 8.82 -9.71 4.80
C PRO A 37 7.39 -9.20 5.07
N LEU A 38 7.18 -8.44 6.15
CA LEU A 38 5.88 -7.86 6.48
C LEU A 38 5.55 -6.67 5.57
N GLU A 39 6.55 -5.85 5.24
CA GLU A 39 6.44 -4.76 4.29
C GLU A 39 6.15 -5.26 2.87
N GLU A 40 6.81 -6.34 2.44
CA GLU A 40 6.55 -6.95 1.14
C GLU A 40 5.14 -7.54 1.10
N ALA A 41 4.70 -8.24 2.15
CA ALA A 41 3.34 -8.78 2.22
C ALA A 41 2.26 -7.68 2.16
N ALA A 42 2.45 -6.58 2.90
CA ALA A 42 1.56 -5.43 2.83
C ALA A 42 1.56 -4.80 1.43
N THR A 43 2.74 -4.61 0.84
CA THR A 43 2.90 -4.03 -0.51
C THR A 43 2.23 -4.90 -1.57
N ALA A 44 2.40 -6.22 -1.49
CA ALA A 44 1.76 -7.18 -2.39
C ALA A 44 0.23 -7.08 -2.33
N CYS A 45 -0.35 -7.00 -1.12
CA CYS A 45 -1.79 -6.76 -0.98
C CYS A 45 -2.23 -5.45 -1.65
N PHE A 46 -1.48 -4.35 -1.47
CA PHE A 46 -1.80 -3.08 -2.13
C PHE A 46 -1.74 -3.18 -3.66
N VAL A 47 -0.73 -3.87 -4.21
CA VAL A 47 -0.63 -4.12 -5.65
C VAL A 47 -1.85 -4.88 -6.17
N GLU A 48 -2.20 -5.99 -5.53
CA GLU A 48 -3.32 -6.84 -5.91
C GLU A 48 -4.65 -6.09 -5.85
N THR A 49 -4.88 -5.37 -4.75
CA THR A 49 -6.14 -4.65 -4.53
C THR A 49 -6.28 -3.42 -5.42
N VAL A 50 -5.18 -2.71 -5.71
CA VAL A 50 -5.18 -1.59 -6.67
C VAL A 50 -5.55 -2.11 -8.04
N VAL A 51 -4.92 -3.19 -8.53
CA VAL A 51 -5.22 -3.79 -9.84
C VAL A 51 -6.67 -4.25 -9.95
N SER A 52 -7.22 -4.79 -8.86
CA SER A 52 -8.58 -5.33 -8.81
C SER A 52 -9.67 -4.26 -8.63
N ASN A 53 -9.31 -3.01 -8.36
CA ASN A 53 -10.25 -1.93 -8.10
C ASN A 53 -10.25 -0.88 -9.24
N PRO A 54 -11.34 -0.73 -10.02
CA PRO A 54 -11.39 0.20 -11.15
C PRO A 54 -11.14 1.67 -10.76
N LYS A 55 -11.61 2.10 -9.58
CA LYS A 55 -11.41 3.47 -9.08
C LYS A 55 -9.95 3.71 -8.71
N ALA A 56 -9.31 2.77 -8.02
CA ALA A 56 -7.89 2.84 -7.69
C ALA A 56 -7.02 2.78 -8.95
N MET A 57 -7.35 1.92 -9.90
CA MET A 57 -6.65 1.85 -11.19
C MET A 57 -6.73 3.14 -12.01
N ARG A 58 -7.82 3.91 -11.91
CA ARG A 58 -7.89 5.22 -12.55
C ARG A 58 -6.92 6.20 -11.91
N LEU A 59 -6.92 6.29 -10.57
CA LEU A 59 -5.97 7.12 -9.84
C LEU A 59 -4.51 6.74 -10.11
N ALA A 60 -4.23 5.43 -10.21
CA ALA A 60 -2.91 4.91 -10.56
C ALA A 60 -2.46 5.35 -11.97
N ARG A 61 -3.35 5.33 -12.97
CA ARG A 61 -3.07 5.86 -14.32
C ARG A 61 -2.75 7.35 -14.32
N ASP A 62 -3.35 8.11 -13.42
CA ASP A 62 -3.09 9.54 -13.24
C ASP A 62 -1.79 9.79 -12.42
N GLY A 63 -1.02 8.74 -12.07
CA GLY A 63 0.17 8.82 -11.24
C GLY A 63 -0.10 9.11 -9.75
N ARG A 64 -1.36 9.03 -9.30
CA ARG A 64 -1.81 9.33 -7.93
C ARG A 64 -1.75 8.08 -7.05
N TRP A 65 -0.57 7.48 -6.87
CA TRP A 65 -0.42 6.17 -6.23
C TRP A 65 -0.80 6.16 -4.74
N TYR A 66 -0.40 7.17 -3.98
CA TYR A 66 -0.81 7.33 -2.58
C TYR A 66 -2.32 7.30 -2.41
N GLU A 67 -3.05 7.94 -3.32
CA GLU A 67 -4.50 7.98 -3.26
C GLU A 67 -5.15 6.68 -3.74
N ALA A 68 -4.57 6.04 -4.76
CA ALA A 68 -4.97 4.71 -5.18
C ALA A 68 -4.88 3.70 -4.01
N ALA A 69 -3.77 3.74 -3.27
CA ALA A 69 -3.58 2.96 -2.05
C ALA A 69 -4.58 3.37 -0.95
N GLY A 70 -4.88 4.66 -0.80
CA GLY A 70 -5.87 5.15 0.17
C GLY A 70 -7.29 4.61 -0.08
N VAL A 71 -7.67 4.39 -1.34
CA VAL A 71 -8.98 3.82 -1.70
C VAL A 71 -9.10 2.35 -1.29
N THR A 72 -8.03 1.56 -1.43
CA THR A 72 -8.06 0.11 -1.19
C THR A 72 -7.48 -0.31 0.15
N GLY A 73 -6.82 0.60 0.88
CA GLY A 73 -6.03 0.25 2.07
C GLY A 73 -6.80 -0.39 3.22
N PHE A 74 -8.13 -0.27 3.25
CA PHE A 74 -8.96 -0.99 4.23
C PHE A 74 -8.95 -2.52 4.00
N LEU A 75 -8.70 -2.98 2.77
CA LEU A 75 -8.61 -4.40 2.43
C LEU A 75 -7.31 -5.02 2.93
N CYS A 76 -6.23 -4.23 3.00
CA CYS A 76 -4.90 -4.67 3.42
C CYS A 76 -4.61 -4.46 4.91
N ARG A 77 -5.67 -4.25 5.72
CA ARG A 77 -5.52 -4.05 7.17
C ARG A 77 -4.83 -5.21 7.88
N PRO A 78 -5.14 -6.48 7.61
CA PRO A 78 -4.47 -7.58 8.30
C PRO A 78 -2.94 -7.59 8.12
N GLU A 79 -2.45 -7.21 6.94
CA GLU A 79 -1.03 -7.13 6.61
C GLU A 79 -0.39 -5.91 7.29
N VAL A 80 -1.04 -4.75 7.18
CA VAL A 80 -0.59 -3.50 7.79
C VAL A 80 -0.56 -3.60 9.32
N ASP A 81 -1.56 -4.23 9.94
CA ASP A 81 -1.64 -4.38 11.39
C ASP A 81 -0.53 -5.31 11.90
N ARG A 82 -0.21 -6.40 11.18
CA ARG A 82 0.92 -7.28 11.50
C ARG A 82 2.25 -6.53 11.44
N MET A 83 2.45 -5.74 10.39
CA MET A 83 3.63 -4.88 10.23
C MET A 83 3.71 -3.83 11.36
N ALA A 84 2.62 -3.14 11.67
CA ALA A 84 2.58 -2.13 12.72
C ALA A 84 2.85 -2.72 14.11
N VAL A 85 2.32 -3.90 14.42
CA VAL A 85 2.59 -4.61 15.67
C VAL A 85 4.06 -5.05 15.76
N ALA A 86 4.65 -5.52 14.66
CA ALA A 86 6.08 -5.86 14.64
C ALA A 86 6.95 -4.62 14.86
N HIS A 87 6.63 -3.52 14.18
CA HIS A 87 7.33 -2.24 14.35
C HIS A 87 7.21 -1.72 15.79
N ASP A 88 6.02 -1.83 16.41
CA ASP A 88 5.81 -1.46 17.81
C ASP A 88 6.65 -2.28 18.79
N ARG A 89 6.89 -3.57 18.49
CA ARG A 89 7.72 -4.45 19.32
C ARG A 89 9.20 -4.09 19.27
N ILE A 90 9.65 -3.53 18.14
CA ILE A 90 11.04 -3.17 17.88
C ILE A 90 11.33 -1.75 18.41
N TYR A 91 10.53 -0.77 17.99
CA TYR A 91 10.80 0.66 18.22
C TYR A 91 9.96 1.28 19.33
N GLY A 92 9.02 0.52 19.92
CA GLY A 92 8.15 0.96 21.00
C GLY A 92 6.71 1.22 20.58
N ARG A 93 5.81 1.24 21.56
CA ARG A 93 4.35 1.33 21.35
C ARG A 93 3.96 2.58 20.55
N GLY A 94 3.09 2.41 19.56
CA GLY A 94 2.55 3.49 18.72
C GLY A 94 3.46 3.95 17.59
N THR A 95 4.67 3.40 17.49
CA THR A 95 5.60 3.73 16.40
C THR A 95 5.15 3.11 15.08
N GLY A 96 4.54 1.94 15.08
CA GLY A 96 4.06 1.22 13.90
C GLY A 96 2.94 1.95 13.17
N ALA A 97 1.99 2.52 13.90
CA ALA A 97 0.93 3.35 13.29
C ALA A 97 1.51 4.62 12.65
N ARG A 98 2.51 5.24 13.28
CA ARG A 98 3.23 6.40 12.75
C ARG A 98 4.12 6.02 11.56
N TYR A 99 4.72 4.85 11.60
CA TYR A 99 5.52 4.27 10.52
C TYR A 99 4.66 4.04 9.28
N PHE A 100 3.53 3.37 9.44
CA PHE A 100 2.57 3.12 8.36
C PHE A 100 2.11 4.42 7.70
N LYS A 101 1.61 5.39 8.49
CA LYS A 101 1.12 6.68 7.97
C LYS A 101 2.22 7.60 7.42
N GLY A 102 3.47 7.31 7.74
CA GLY A 102 4.62 8.16 7.45
C GLY A 102 5.58 7.53 6.45
N ALA A 103 6.63 6.89 6.97
CA ALA A 103 7.73 6.39 6.17
C ALA A 103 7.29 5.29 5.19
N TYR A 104 6.51 4.32 5.67
CA TYR A 104 6.03 3.23 4.83
C TYR A 104 5.10 3.73 3.72
N ALA A 105 4.11 4.60 4.03
CA ALA A 105 3.21 5.10 2.99
C ALA A 105 3.92 5.86 1.85
N ARG A 106 4.98 6.62 2.16
CA ARG A 106 5.81 7.27 1.12
C ARG A 106 6.62 6.26 0.32
N HIS A 107 7.04 5.17 0.93
CA HIS A 107 7.73 4.09 0.23
C HIS A 107 6.77 3.30 -0.65
N LEU A 108 5.56 3.03 -0.16
CA LEU A 108 4.50 2.31 -0.87
C LEU A 108 4.13 2.99 -2.18
N ASP A 109 3.97 4.32 -2.19
CA ASP A 109 3.72 5.11 -3.41
C ASP A 109 4.74 4.81 -4.52
N LYS A 110 6.03 4.83 -4.18
CA LYS A 110 7.13 4.50 -5.11
C LYS A 110 7.11 3.03 -5.55
N GLN A 111 6.84 2.11 -4.62
CA GLN A 111 6.78 0.68 -4.89
C GLN A 111 5.62 0.31 -5.82
N LEU A 112 4.48 0.97 -5.67
CA LEU A 112 3.33 0.85 -6.56
C LEU A 112 3.67 1.39 -7.95
N ALA A 113 4.24 2.59 -8.03
CA ALA A 113 4.67 3.18 -9.29
C ALA A 113 5.63 2.25 -10.05
N ALA A 114 6.68 1.78 -9.38
CA ALA A 114 7.69 0.92 -9.99
C ALA A 114 7.12 -0.40 -10.54
N ARG A 115 6.13 -1.00 -9.85
CA ARG A 115 5.54 -2.29 -10.25
C ARG A 115 4.41 -2.14 -11.26
N LEU A 116 3.59 -1.10 -11.15
CA LEU A 116 2.35 -0.95 -11.92
C LEU A 116 2.49 -0.05 -13.15
N GLN A 117 3.36 0.97 -13.11
CA GLN A 117 3.54 1.89 -14.26
C GLN A 117 3.89 1.15 -15.57
N PRO A 118 4.82 0.17 -15.59
CA PRO A 118 5.14 -0.56 -16.83
C PRO A 118 3.94 -1.34 -17.39
N LEU A 119 3.09 -1.87 -16.51
CA LEU A 119 1.88 -2.60 -16.90
C LEU A 119 0.83 -1.65 -17.50
N LEU A 120 0.75 -0.42 -16.99
CA LEU A 120 -0.15 0.61 -17.50
C LEU A 120 0.30 1.13 -18.86
N GLU A 121 1.59 1.41 -19.01
CA GLU A 121 2.18 1.86 -20.28
C GLU A 121 2.04 0.81 -21.38
N THR A 122 2.33 -0.46 -21.06
CA THR A 122 2.16 -1.57 -22.01
C THR A 122 0.69 -1.70 -22.47
N LYS A 123 -0.27 -1.58 -21.55
CA LYS A 123 -1.70 -1.59 -21.88
C LYS A 123 -2.13 -0.37 -22.69
N ALA A 124 -1.52 0.79 -22.46
CA ALA A 124 -1.79 1.99 -23.24
C ALA A 124 -1.32 1.84 -24.69
N VAL A 125 -0.10 1.32 -24.91
CA VAL A 125 0.44 1.07 -26.25
C VAL A 125 -0.40 0.03 -27.01
N ALA A 126 -0.74 -1.08 -26.37
CA ALA A 126 -1.58 -2.13 -26.98
C ALA A 126 -2.99 -1.62 -27.35
N SER A 127 -3.52 -0.65 -26.62
CA SER A 127 -4.85 -0.08 -26.89
C SER A 127 -4.83 1.04 -27.95
N ALA A 128 -3.66 1.52 -28.37
CA ALA A 128 -3.49 2.60 -29.33
C ALA A 128 -3.23 2.12 -30.77
N GLU A 129 -3.26 0.80 -31.02
CA GLU A 129 -3.12 0.25 -32.37
C GLU A 129 -4.42 0.50 -33.18
N PRO A 130 -4.38 1.24 -34.31
CA PRO A 130 -5.58 1.53 -35.08
C PRO A 130 -6.16 0.25 -35.70
N PRO A 131 -7.50 0.09 -35.76
CA PRO A 131 -8.09 -0.95 -36.58
C PRO A 131 -7.68 -0.73 -38.03
N ALA A 132 -7.13 -1.77 -38.66
CA ALA A 132 -6.83 -1.80 -40.09
C ALA A 132 -8.01 -1.21 -40.87
N GLU A 133 -7.70 -0.24 -41.73
CA GLU A 133 -8.62 0.49 -42.59
C GLU A 133 -9.69 -0.41 -43.19
N LYS A 134 -10.93 -0.12 -42.81
CA LYS A 134 -12.10 -0.45 -43.58
C LYS A 134 -12.20 0.57 -44.72
N ALA A 135 -11.42 0.40 -45.78
CA ALA A 135 -11.65 1.04 -47.08
C ALA A 135 -12.22 -0.06 -48.01
N ALA A 136 -13.54 -0.12 -48.15
CA ALA A 136 -14.30 0.51 -49.23
C ALA A 136 -14.00 -0.17 -50.58
N LEU A 137 -14.82 -1.15 -50.94
CA LEU A 137 -15.91 -0.98 -51.92
C LEU A 137 -15.39 -0.89 -53.35
N ALA A 138 -15.50 -2.03 -54.04
CA ALA A 138 -15.82 -2.19 -55.46
C ALA A 138 -15.62 -0.96 -56.35
N ASP A 139 -14.43 -0.87 -56.94
CA ASP A 139 -14.22 -0.14 -58.19
C ASP A 139 -14.86 -0.97 -59.31
N GLY A 140 -16.05 -0.54 -59.76
CA GLY A 140 -16.71 -1.09 -60.93
C GLY A 140 -16.93 0.03 -61.94
N PRO A 141 -16.31 -0.04 -63.13
CA PRO A 141 -16.75 0.76 -64.27
C PRO A 141 -17.40 -0.17 -65.30
N ALA A 142 -18.72 -0.21 -65.31
CA ALA A 142 -19.50 -0.76 -66.42
C ALA A 142 -20.77 0.06 -66.59
N GLU A 143 -20.67 1.23 -67.21
CA GLU A 143 -21.64 1.71 -68.19
C GLU A 143 -21.10 2.97 -68.89
N SER A 144 -20.44 2.77 -70.03
CA SER A 144 -20.31 3.82 -71.02
C SER A 144 -21.67 3.97 -71.68
N ALA A 145 -22.45 4.95 -71.24
CA ALA A 145 -23.54 5.51 -72.01
C ALA A 145 -22.93 6.20 -73.24
N LEU A 146 -22.94 5.50 -74.37
CA LEU A 146 -22.81 6.09 -75.69
C LEU A 146 -24.08 5.73 -76.46
N GLU A 147 -24.68 6.77 -77.04
CA GLU A 147 -25.56 6.78 -78.21
C GLU A 147 -26.99 7.30 -77.94
N GLY A 148 -27.14 8.59 -78.25
CA GLY A 148 -28.38 9.36 -78.16
C GLY A 148 -28.09 10.83 -78.45
N ALA A 149 -27.80 11.17 -79.70
CA ALA A 149 -27.85 12.54 -80.19
C ALA A 149 -28.26 12.56 -81.67
N ASP A 150 -29.40 13.20 -81.92
CA ASP A 150 -29.99 13.55 -83.19
C ASP A 150 -29.04 14.29 -84.16
N HIS A 151 -29.03 13.89 -85.43
CA HIS A 151 -29.32 14.71 -86.62
C HIS A 151 -29.20 13.91 -87.93
#